data_AF-A0A837HXJ7-F1
#
_entry.id   AF-A0A837HXJ7-F1
#
_cell.length_a   1.000
_cell.length_b   1.000
_cell.length_c   1.000
_cell.angle_alpha   90.00
_cell.angle_beta   90.00
_cell.angle_gamma   90.00
#
_symmetry.space_group_name_H-M   'P 1'
#
loop_
_entity.id
_entity.type
_entity.pdbx_description
1 polymer ?
#
loop_
_entity_poly.entity_id
_entity_poly.type
_entity_poly.pdbx_seq_one_letter_code
_entity_poly.pdbx_strand_id
1 'polypeptide(L)'
;MKENNPQSGEEFKLLTQERIKNFWGYGSFEAFTWFVGMEEGLESDATLAHLAERFRVAHGKPTTDMHRGMEKVYGHGRWFNRDARVQPTWKYPIALYLYLKIGHAPTKEEIRDHQAFSLGDSEAKETMTVELMPLPSNKAHERTWLYGTLGIPGLSTRSEYITTYKSERVRKLRELFHTHQPKLAIFYSLTYLSDWAAVIGAKPEEITKGMYFAKTNSTACCIIPQSASFGMSYVRLYEFAEKVRGRINC
;
A
#
# COMPACT_ATOMS: atom_id res chain seq x y z
N MET A 1 23.84 12.24 26.37
CA MET A 1 22.69 13.09 25.99
C MET A 1 22.90 13.47 24.54
N LYS A 2 22.09 12.94 23.61
CA LYS A 2 22.14 13.39 22.20
C LYS A 2 21.36 14.69 22.13
N GLU A 3 22.02 15.75 21.67
CA GLU A 3 21.40 17.05 21.43
C GLU A 3 20.21 16.89 20.48
N ASN A 4 19.00 17.17 21.00
CA ASN A 4 17.85 17.42 20.17
C ASN A 4 18.10 18.74 19.44
N ASN A 5 18.67 18.67 18.25
CA ASN A 5 18.80 19.83 17.37
C ASN A 5 17.37 20.34 17.04
N PRO A 6 16.92 21.52 17.50
CA PRO A 6 15.56 22.00 17.31
C PRO A 6 15.17 22.12 15.83
N GLN A 7 16.17 22.35 14.97
CA GLN A 7 16.03 22.43 13.52
C GLN A 7 15.58 21.09 12.90
N SER A 8 15.95 19.96 13.52
CA SER A 8 15.53 18.63 13.08
C SER A 8 14.06 18.31 13.39
N GLY A 9 13.49 18.96 14.42
CA GLY A 9 12.10 18.75 14.83
C GLY A 9 11.11 19.46 13.90
N GLU A 10 11.35 20.75 13.60
CA GLU A 10 10.51 21.52 12.68
C GLU A 10 10.59 20.97 11.24
N GLU A 11 11.79 20.60 10.77
CA GLU A 11 11.96 19.95 9.47
C GLU A 11 11.10 18.69 9.37
N PHE A 12 11.14 17.81 10.38
CA PHE A 12 10.38 16.57 10.35
C PHE A 12 8.87 16.80 10.40
N LYS A 13 8.40 17.85 11.09
CA LYS A 13 6.98 18.23 11.05
C LYS A 13 6.54 18.60 9.64
N LEU A 14 7.33 19.42 8.94
CA LEU A 14 7.05 19.83 7.57
C LEU A 14 7.03 18.62 6.63
N LEU A 15 8.03 17.73 6.72
CA LEU A 15 8.08 16.48 5.96
C LEU A 15 6.85 15.60 6.22
N THR A 16 6.39 15.51 7.47
CA THR A 16 5.21 14.73 7.84
C THR A 16 3.94 15.29 7.21
N GLN A 17 3.73 16.62 7.30
CA GLN A 17 2.57 17.29 6.69
C GLN A 17 2.58 17.17 5.16
N GLU A 18 3.75 17.35 4.54
CA GLU A 18 3.94 17.21 3.10
C GLU A 18 3.61 15.78 2.64
N ARG A 19 4.10 14.77 3.36
CA ARG A 19 3.80 13.37 3.09
C ARG A 19 2.30 13.06 3.18
N ILE A 20 1.60 13.52 4.23
CA ILE A 20 0.14 13.34 4.37
C ILE A 20 -0.59 13.89 3.14
N LYS A 21 -0.16 15.06 2.67
CA LYS A 21 -0.80 15.77 1.58
C LYS A 21 -0.54 15.12 0.22
N ASN A 22 0.69 14.70 -0.04
CA ASN A 22 1.18 14.47 -1.40
C ASN A 22 1.57 13.02 -1.68
N PHE A 23 2.07 12.26 -0.70
CA PHE A 23 2.61 10.92 -0.95
C PHE A 23 1.50 9.88 -1.05
N TRP A 24 1.62 8.98 -2.03
CA TRP A 24 0.66 7.92 -2.33
C TRP A 24 1.24 6.53 -2.28
N GLY A 25 2.56 6.35 -2.45
CA GLY A 25 3.18 5.04 -2.37
C GLY A 25 4.35 4.88 -3.34
N TYR A 26 4.49 3.70 -3.92
CA TYR A 26 5.69 3.30 -4.65
C TYR A 26 5.40 2.84 -6.07
N GLY A 27 6.29 3.18 -7.01
CA GLY A 27 6.13 2.92 -8.43
C GLY A 27 5.59 4.13 -9.20
N SER A 28 4.75 3.88 -10.20
CA SER A 28 4.20 4.90 -11.10
C SER A 28 2.69 4.82 -11.18
N PHE A 29 2.01 5.97 -11.22
CA PHE A 29 0.57 6.02 -11.48
C PHE A 29 0.18 5.46 -12.86
N GLU A 30 1.11 5.40 -13.80
CA GLU A 30 0.92 4.76 -15.11
C GLU A 30 1.00 3.23 -15.04
N ALA A 31 1.21 2.65 -13.86
CA ALA A 31 1.32 1.20 -13.74
C ALA A 31 0.02 0.49 -14.13
N PHE A 32 0.15 -0.63 -14.84
CA PHE A 32 -1.01 -1.43 -15.27
C PHE A 32 -1.82 -1.99 -14.10
N THR A 33 -1.13 -2.35 -13.02
CA THR A 33 -1.74 -2.92 -11.81
C THR A 33 -1.44 -2.07 -10.59
N TRP A 34 -2.47 -1.73 -9.83
CA TRP A 34 -2.33 -1.05 -8.54
C TRP A 34 -2.60 -2.01 -7.40
N PHE A 35 -1.69 -2.10 -6.42
CA PHE A 35 -1.95 -2.73 -5.13
C PHE A 35 -2.28 -1.65 -4.11
N VAL A 36 -3.52 -1.64 -3.62
CA VAL A 36 -4.04 -0.53 -2.80
C VAL A 36 -4.26 -1.00 -1.37
N GLY A 37 -3.52 -0.38 -0.45
CA GLY A 37 -3.41 -0.70 0.95
C GLY A 37 -3.84 0.41 1.90
N MET A 38 -3.88 0.05 3.18
CA MET A 38 -4.26 0.97 4.25
C MET A 38 -3.11 1.92 4.59
N GLU A 39 -1.94 1.38 4.92
CA GLU A 39 -0.74 2.10 5.32
C GLU A 39 0.49 1.18 5.28
N GLU A 40 1.68 1.78 5.22
CA GLU A 40 2.94 1.06 5.24
C GLU A 40 3.21 0.40 6.61
N GLY A 41 3.81 -0.78 6.56
CA GLY A 41 4.38 -1.40 7.73
C GLY A 41 5.63 -0.65 8.21
N LEU A 42 5.80 -0.61 9.53
CA LEU A 42 6.99 -0.07 10.17
C LEU A 42 7.62 -1.12 11.10
N GLU A 43 8.95 -1.14 11.18
CA GLU A 43 9.68 -2.00 12.13
C GLU A 43 9.31 -1.66 13.59
N SER A 44 9.35 -2.67 14.47
CA SER A 44 8.97 -2.47 15.88
C SER A 44 9.94 -1.58 16.66
N ASP A 45 11.18 -1.47 16.18
CA ASP A 45 12.25 -0.65 16.75
C ASP A 45 12.46 0.67 15.99
N ALA A 46 11.56 1.02 15.07
CA ALA A 46 11.66 2.24 14.31
C ALA A 46 11.55 3.49 15.20
N THR A 47 12.28 4.53 14.82
CA THR A 47 12.31 5.81 15.53
C THR A 47 11.86 6.94 14.60
N LEU A 48 11.61 8.12 15.16
CA LEU A 48 11.33 9.33 14.36
C LEU A 48 12.47 9.68 13.41
N ALA A 49 13.73 9.37 13.76
CA ALA A 49 14.87 9.59 12.87
C ALA A 49 14.81 8.70 11.63
N HIS A 50 14.43 7.42 11.79
CA HIS A 50 14.23 6.49 10.66
C HIS A 50 13.08 6.96 9.76
N LEU A 51 12.01 7.49 10.34
CA LEU A 51 10.89 8.07 9.58
C LEU A 51 11.31 9.34 8.84
N ALA A 52 12.09 10.22 9.47
CA ALA A 52 12.59 11.43 8.83
C ALA A 52 13.45 11.12 7.61
N GLU A 53 14.34 10.13 7.68
CA GLU A 53 15.10 9.64 6.54
C GLU A 53 14.18 9.16 5.40
N ARG A 54 13.21 8.29 5.72
CA ARG A 54 12.21 7.79 4.77
C ARG A 54 11.43 8.93 4.10
N PHE A 55 11.04 9.95 4.87
CA PHE A 55 10.22 11.04 4.36
C PHE A 55 11.03 11.99 3.48
N ARG A 56 12.33 12.22 3.79
CA ARG A 56 13.22 13.00 2.91
C ARG A 56 13.39 12.37 1.54
N VAL A 57 13.50 11.05 1.45
CA VAL A 57 13.62 10.33 0.17
C VAL A 57 12.40 10.55 -0.74
N ALA A 58 11.21 10.60 -0.13
CA ALA A 58 9.94 10.79 -0.83
C ALA A 58 9.51 12.27 -0.96
N HIS A 59 10.27 13.20 -0.36
CA HIS A 59 9.86 14.60 -0.23
C HIS A 59 9.63 15.25 -1.59
N GLY A 60 8.48 15.93 -1.74
CA GLY A 60 8.09 16.63 -2.96
C GLY A 60 7.69 15.70 -4.11
N LYS A 61 7.56 14.38 -3.86
CA LYS A 61 7.16 13.39 -4.86
C LYS A 61 5.87 12.69 -4.45
N PRO A 62 4.90 12.50 -5.37
CA PRO A 62 3.70 11.74 -5.05
C PRO A 62 3.96 10.24 -4.94
N THR A 63 4.98 9.72 -5.63
CA THR A 63 5.44 8.34 -5.53
C THR A 63 6.96 8.27 -5.55
N THR A 64 7.53 7.15 -5.10
CA THR A 64 8.98 6.87 -5.22
C THR A 64 9.22 5.44 -5.71
N ASP A 65 10.39 5.16 -6.27
CA ASP A 65 10.74 3.80 -6.67
C ASP A 65 10.94 2.92 -5.42
N MET A 66 10.24 1.78 -5.35
CA MET A 66 10.29 0.88 -4.19
C MET A 66 11.69 0.30 -3.96
N HIS A 67 12.50 0.14 -5.02
CA HIS A 67 13.80 -0.51 -4.95
C HIS A 67 14.90 0.54 -4.89
N ARG A 68 15.09 1.25 -6.00
CA ARG A 68 16.19 2.21 -6.21
C ARG A 68 16.01 3.47 -5.38
N GLY A 69 14.76 3.88 -5.15
CA GLY A 69 14.47 5.06 -4.33
C GLY A 69 14.75 4.81 -2.86
N MET A 70 14.61 3.57 -2.38
CA MET A 70 14.55 3.24 -0.96
C MET A 70 15.69 2.34 -0.48
N GLU A 71 16.69 2.07 -1.33
CA GLU A 71 17.80 1.14 -1.04
C GLU A 71 18.51 1.41 0.29
N LYS A 72 18.66 2.69 0.65
CA LYS A 72 19.38 3.13 1.86
C LYS A 72 18.47 3.31 3.07
N VAL A 73 17.15 3.23 2.90
CA VAL A 73 16.20 3.49 3.99
C VAL A 73 16.20 2.33 4.98
N TYR A 74 16.30 2.67 6.27
CA TYR A 74 16.28 1.70 7.36
C TYR A 74 15.15 0.68 7.24
N GLY A 75 15.51 -0.61 7.35
CA GLY A 75 14.58 -1.74 7.33
C GLY A 75 13.98 -2.07 5.95
N HIS A 76 14.25 -1.28 4.91
CA HIS A 76 13.60 -1.43 3.61
C HIS A 76 14.29 -2.47 2.72
N GLY A 77 15.60 -2.32 2.47
CA GLY A 77 16.35 -3.15 1.49
C GLY A 77 16.33 -4.66 1.76
N ARG A 78 16.08 -5.10 3.01
CA ARG A 78 15.98 -6.53 3.37
C ARG A 78 14.85 -7.27 2.65
N TRP A 79 13.84 -6.55 2.16
CA TRP A 79 12.68 -7.12 1.49
C TRP A 79 12.81 -7.17 -0.03
N PHE A 80 13.82 -6.51 -0.58
CA PHE A 80 13.95 -6.20 -1.99
C PHE A 80 15.30 -6.69 -2.53
N ASN A 81 15.59 -7.95 -2.26
CA ASN A 81 16.77 -8.68 -2.71
C ASN A 81 16.39 -10.15 -2.99
N ARG A 82 17.28 -10.87 -3.68
CA ARG A 82 17.04 -12.26 -4.12
C ARG A 82 16.66 -13.22 -2.98
N ASP A 83 17.27 -13.03 -1.81
CA ASP A 83 17.09 -13.91 -0.65
C ASP A 83 16.01 -13.41 0.31
N ALA A 84 15.27 -12.36 -0.08
CA ALA A 84 14.26 -11.76 0.76
C ALA A 84 13.14 -12.76 1.11
N ARG A 85 12.65 -12.66 2.34
CA ARG A 85 11.40 -13.33 2.71
C ARG A 85 10.24 -12.60 2.03
N VAL A 86 9.25 -13.36 1.58
CA VAL A 86 8.00 -12.77 1.10
C VAL A 86 7.34 -12.02 2.25
N GLN A 87 7.07 -10.73 2.03
CA GLN A 87 6.41 -9.85 2.98
C GLN A 87 4.97 -10.31 3.20
N PRO A 88 4.54 -10.47 4.47
CA PRO A 88 3.16 -10.83 4.77
C PRO A 88 2.15 -9.90 4.12
N THR A 89 2.41 -8.58 4.06
CA THR A 89 1.50 -7.60 3.44
C THR A 89 1.25 -7.90 1.98
N TRP A 90 2.31 -8.20 1.22
CA TRP A 90 2.25 -8.28 -0.25
C TRP A 90 2.02 -9.67 -0.80
N LYS A 91 2.19 -10.74 0.00
CA LYS A 91 2.13 -12.12 -0.51
C LYS A 91 0.84 -12.46 -1.28
N TYR A 92 -0.32 -12.03 -0.80
CA TYR A 92 -1.61 -12.36 -1.44
C TYR A 92 -1.95 -11.41 -2.60
N PRO A 93 -1.76 -10.08 -2.50
CA PRO A 93 -1.87 -9.21 -3.67
C PRO A 93 -0.98 -9.66 -4.84
N ILE A 94 0.30 -9.98 -4.57
CA ILE A 94 1.24 -10.47 -5.60
C ILE A 94 0.77 -11.81 -6.15
N ALA A 95 0.42 -12.77 -5.30
CA ALA A 95 -0.02 -14.08 -5.76
C ALA A 95 -1.30 -14.02 -6.62
N LEU A 96 -2.26 -13.17 -6.25
CA LEU A 96 -3.46 -12.95 -7.06
C LEU A 96 -3.12 -12.34 -8.42
N TYR A 97 -2.27 -11.30 -8.41
CA TYR A 97 -1.80 -10.68 -9.65
C TYR A 97 -1.12 -11.69 -10.58
N LEU A 98 -0.13 -12.42 -10.06
CA LEU A 98 0.62 -13.40 -10.84
C LEU A 98 -0.32 -14.50 -11.36
N TYR A 99 -1.23 -15.02 -10.54
CA TYR A 99 -2.22 -16.01 -10.98
C TYR A 99 -3.05 -15.51 -12.17
N LEU A 100 -3.58 -14.30 -12.08
CA LEU A 100 -4.39 -13.69 -13.14
C LEU A 100 -3.57 -13.42 -14.40
N LYS A 101 -2.27 -13.13 -14.26
CA LYS A 101 -1.34 -12.88 -15.37
C LYS A 101 -0.92 -14.17 -16.09
N ILE A 102 -0.51 -15.20 -15.35
CA ILE A 102 0.12 -16.41 -15.91
C ILE A 102 -0.87 -17.57 -16.10
N GLY A 103 -2.06 -17.48 -15.51
CA GLY A 103 -3.14 -18.45 -15.67
C GLY A 103 -2.98 -19.73 -14.84
N HIS A 104 -2.03 -19.79 -13.91
CA HIS A 104 -1.85 -20.89 -12.96
C HIS A 104 -1.36 -20.40 -11.59
N ALA A 105 -1.37 -21.28 -10.60
CA ALA A 105 -0.85 -20.98 -9.27
C ALA A 105 0.64 -20.62 -9.33
N PRO A 106 1.05 -19.40 -8.92
CA PRO A 106 2.46 -19.07 -8.81
C PRO A 106 3.12 -19.82 -7.66
N THR A 107 4.37 -20.20 -7.87
CA THR A 107 5.28 -20.72 -6.87
C THR A 107 5.68 -19.64 -5.86
N LYS A 108 6.24 -20.05 -4.73
CA LYS A 108 6.76 -19.12 -3.72
C LYS A 108 7.93 -18.29 -4.27
N GLU A 109 8.70 -18.88 -5.17
CA GLU A 109 9.84 -18.29 -5.86
C GLU A 109 9.39 -17.17 -6.79
N GLU A 110 8.37 -17.39 -7.62
CA GLU A 110 7.82 -16.34 -8.48
C GLU A 110 7.24 -15.16 -7.67
N ILE A 111 6.55 -15.44 -6.56
CA ILE A 111 6.07 -14.39 -5.65
C ILE A 111 7.23 -13.60 -5.06
N ARG A 112 8.30 -14.28 -4.63
CA ARG A 112 9.50 -13.65 -4.07
C ARG A 112 10.22 -12.81 -5.11
N ASP A 113 10.40 -13.33 -6.32
CA ASP A 113 11.11 -12.65 -7.41
C ASP A 113 10.35 -11.39 -7.83
N HIS A 114 9.02 -11.48 -7.96
CA HIS A 114 8.20 -10.30 -8.24
C HIS A 114 8.32 -9.25 -7.12
N GLN A 115 8.26 -9.67 -5.84
CA GLN A 115 8.51 -8.75 -4.73
C GLN A 115 9.90 -8.13 -4.80
N ALA A 116 10.92 -8.93 -5.08
CA ALA A 116 12.32 -8.53 -4.98
C ALA A 116 12.78 -7.64 -6.12
N PHE A 117 12.13 -7.71 -7.29
CA PHE A 117 12.64 -7.08 -8.51
C PHE A 117 11.58 -6.30 -9.33
N SER A 118 10.30 -6.38 -9.01
CA SER A 118 9.24 -5.78 -9.86
C SER A 118 8.18 -4.98 -9.08
N LEU A 119 8.04 -5.22 -7.77
CA LEU A 119 7.02 -4.58 -6.95
C LEU A 119 7.30 -3.08 -6.80
N GLY A 120 6.48 -2.23 -7.42
CA GLY A 120 6.64 -0.77 -7.31
C GLY A 120 7.89 -0.24 -8.01
N ASP A 121 8.34 -0.90 -9.08
CA ASP A 121 9.33 -0.37 -10.00
C ASP A 121 8.72 0.76 -10.85
N SER A 122 9.38 1.93 -10.83
CA SER A 122 8.88 3.14 -11.49
C SER A 122 9.11 3.20 -12.99
N GLU A 123 10.03 2.41 -13.53
CA GLU A 123 10.38 2.36 -14.95
C GLU A 123 9.64 1.25 -15.70
N ALA A 124 9.57 0.05 -15.12
CA ALA A 124 8.85 -1.08 -15.70
C ALA A 124 7.34 -0.84 -15.73
N LYS A 125 6.81 -0.08 -14.75
CA LYS A 125 5.39 0.31 -14.66
C LYS A 125 4.44 -0.91 -14.71
N GLU A 126 4.89 -2.05 -14.21
CA GLU A 126 4.06 -3.26 -14.15
C GLU A 126 3.09 -3.18 -12.97
N THR A 127 3.63 -2.83 -11.80
CA THR A 127 2.86 -2.69 -10.57
C THR A 127 3.24 -1.40 -9.84
N MET A 128 2.27 -0.82 -9.13
CA MET A 128 2.52 0.17 -8.10
C MET A 128 1.86 -0.22 -6.81
N THR A 129 2.37 0.27 -5.69
CA THR A 129 1.69 0.17 -4.39
C THR A 129 1.17 1.54 -3.98
N VAL A 130 -0.06 1.56 -3.48
CA VAL A 130 -0.73 2.77 -3.01
C VAL A 130 -1.13 2.57 -1.56
N GLU A 131 -0.90 3.57 -0.73
CA GLU A 131 -1.22 3.57 0.69
C GLU A 131 -2.20 4.70 0.97
N LEU A 132 -3.42 4.36 1.36
CA LEU A 132 -4.47 5.35 1.61
C LEU A 132 -4.05 6.32 2.71
N MET A 133 -3.46 5.80 3.79
CA MET A 133 -2.91 6.55 4.90
C MET A 133 -1.37 6.50 4.82
N PRO A 134 -0.70 7.61 4.47
CA PRO A 134 0.71 7.57 4.07
C PRO A 134 1.73 7.54 5.22
N LEU A 135 1.29 7.64 6.47
CA LEU A 135 2.17 7.54 7.63
C LEU A 135 2.38 6.07 8.03
N PRO A 136 3.61 5.54 7.96
CA PRO A 136 3.89 4.15 8.36
C PRO A 136 3.56 3.91 9.83
N SER A 137 3.05 2.72 10.14
CA SER A 137 2.72 2.30 11.51
C SER A 137 3.11 0.84 11.75
N ASN A 138 3.65 0.54 12.92
CA ASN A 138 3.83 -0.85 13.31
C ASN A 138 2.46 -1.44 13.67
N LYS A 139 2.01 -2.45 12.92
CA LYS A 139 0.75 -3.19 13.15
C LYS A 139 -0.52 -2.34 13.17
N ALA A 140 -0.51 -1.12 12.62
CA ALA A 140 -1.68 -0.25 12.59
C ALA A 140 -2.35 -0.03 13.96
N HIS A 141 -1.55 0.11 15.03
CA HIS A 141 -2.05 0.09 16.41
C HIS A 141 -1.75 1.38 17.17
N GLU A 142 -2.66 1.80 18.06
CA GLU A 142 -2.55 3.04 18.86
C GLU A 142 -1.26 3.08 19.70
N ARG A 143 -0.94 1.97 20.37
CA ARG A 143 0.26 1.84 21.23
C ARG A 143 1.61 2.03 20.51
N THR A 144 1.64 1.96 19.19
CA THR A 144 2.86 2.09 18.38
C THR A 144 2.88 3.39 17.57
N TRP A 145 1.95 4.31 17.86
CA TRP A 145 1.82 5.59 17.19
C TRP A 145 2.95 6.55 17.59
N LEU A 146 3.87 6.83 16.65
CA LEU A 146 5.07 7.64 16.92
C LEU A 146 4.85 9.15 16.77
N TYR A 147 3.77 9.58 16.12
CA TYR A 147 3.59 10.96 15.67
C TYR A 147 2.92 11.87 16.73
N GLY A 148 2.48 11.30 17.86
CA GLY A 148 1.71 12.02 18.89
C GLY A 148 2.42 13.23 19.50
N THR A 149 3.75 13.24 19.50
CA THR A 149 4.57 14.30 20.09
C THR A 149 4.92 15.43 19.11
N LEU A 150 4.51 15.34 17.85
CA LEU A 150 4.86 16.32 16.81
C LEU A 150 4.07 17.62 16.91
N GLY A 151 2.98 17.66 17.68
CA GLY A 151 2.12 18.85 17.78
C GLY A 151 1.44 19.23 16.45
N ILE A 152 1.35 18.28 15.51
CA ILE A 152 0.61 18.45 14.25
C ILE A 152 -0.87 18.14 14.54
N PRO A 153 -1.81 19.04 14.20
CA PRO A 153 -3.24 18.79 14.39
C PRO A 153 -3.67 17.47 13.76
N GLY A 154 -4.48 16.67 14.44
CA GLY A 154 -4.91 15.38 13.91
C GLY A 154 -3.93 14.22 14.12
N LEU A 155 -2.71 14.45 14.63
CA LEU A 155 -1.73 13.38 14.84
C LEU A 155 -1.51 13.00 16.31
N SER A 156 -2.31 13.50 17.27
CA SER A 156 -2.08 13.18 18.69
C SER A 156 -2.26 11.68 18.98
N THR A 157 -3.21 11.04 18.27
CA THR A 157 -3.51 9.62 18.33
C THR A 157 -3.69 9.06 16.92
N ARG A 158 -3.56 7.75 16.76
CA ARG A 158 -3.84 7.09 15.49
C ARG A 158 -5.33 7.23 15.12
N SER A 159 -6.22 7.12 16.11
CA SER A 159 -7.66 7.32 15.91
C SER A 159 -8.00 8.71 15.35
N GLU A 160 -7.39 9.76 15.92
CA GLU A 160 -7.56 11.14 15.44
C GLU A 160 -7.01 11.30 14.02
N TYR A 161 -5.88 10.67 13.69
CA TYR A 161 -5.29 10.70 12.36
C TYR A 161 -6.22 10.12 11.30
N ILE A 162 -6.82 8.95 11.56
CA ILE A 162 -7.80 8.36 10.65
C ILE A 162 -9.02 9.28 10.49
N THR A 163 -9.55 9.78 11.60
CA THR A 163 -10.76 10.63 11.60
C THR A 163 -10.54 11.94 10.84
N THR A 164 -9.35 12.54 11.00
CA THR A 164 -9.00 13.84 10.43
C THR A 164 -8.73 13.76 8.93
N TYR A 165 -7.99 12.75 8.49
CA TYR A 165 -7.42 12.76 7.13
C TYR A 165 -8.04 11.76 6.15
N LYS A 166 -8.68 10.67 6.63
CA LYS A 166 -9.09 9.57 5.73
C LYS A 166 -10.09 10.01 4.66
N SER A 167 -11.13 10.76 5.01
CA SER A 167 -12.17 11.16 4.05
C SER A 167 -11.62 11.94 2.85
N GLU A 168 -10.72 12.90 3.12
CA GLU A 168 -10.07 13.68 2.07
C GLU A 168 -9.09 12.83 1.24
N ARG A 169 -8.37 11.90 1.88
CA ARG A 169 -7.51 10.94 1.20
C ARG A 169 -8.30 10.00 0.29
N VAL A 170 -9.45 9.50 0.72
CA VAL A 170 -10.35 8.67 -0.10
C VAL A 170 -10.82 9.45 -1.33
N ARG A 171 -11.23 10.70 -1.13
CA ARG A 171 -11.65 11.58 -2.23
C ARG A 171 -10.55 11.79 -3.26
N LYS A 172 -9.33 12.12 -2.83
CA LYS A 172 -8.18 12.29 -3.76
C LYS A 172 -7.75 11.00 -4.42
N LEU A 173 -7.78 9.87 -3.70
CA LEU A 173 -7.46 8.57 -4.28
C LEU A 173 -8.46 8.19 -5.36
N ARG A 174 -9.76 8.47 -5.15
CA ARG A 174 -10.78 8.32 -6.19
C ARG A 174 -10.44 9.13 -7.44
N GLU A 175 -10.02 10.38 -7.28
CA GLU A 175 -9.62 11.24 -8.41
C GLU A 175 -8.43 10.65 -9.17
N LEU A 176 -7.37 10.24 -8.46
CA LEU A 176 -6.21 9.58 -9.06
C LEU A 176 -6.60 8.28 -9.78
N PHE A 177 -7.40 7.44 -9.13
CA PHE A 177 -7.85 6.17 -9.67
C PHE A 177 -8.64 6.34 -10.98
N HIS A 178 -9.57 7.28 -11.04
CA HIS A 178 -10.34 7.55 -12.27
C HIS A 178 -9.57 8.34 -13.33
N THR A 179 -8.52 9.07 -12.93
CA THR A 179 -7.62 9.76 -13.87
C THR A 179 -6.70 8.76 -14.57
N HIS A 180 -6.06 7.87 -13.80
CA HIS A 180 -5.03 6.97 -14.31
C HIS A 180 -5.56 5.62 -14.81
N GLN A 181 -6.74 5.20 -14.32
CA GLN A 181 -7.48 4.03 -14.84
C GLN A 181 -6.59 2.78 -15.03
N PRO A 182 -5.96 2.26 -13.96
CA PRO A 182 -5.18 1.03 -14.09
C PRO A 182 -6.07 -0.10 -14.64
N LYS A 183 -5.48 -1.06 -15.37
CA LYS A 183 -6.25 -2.21 -15.87
C LYS A 183 -6.79 -3.06 -14.72
N LEU A 184 -5.97 -3.23 -13.69
CA LEU A 184 -6.30 -4.00 -12.50
C LEU A 184 -5.97 -3.21 -11.23
N ALA A 185 -6.88 -3.21 -10.26
CA ALA A 185 -6.61 -2.75 -8.91
C ALA A 185 -6.94 -3.84 -7.90
N ILE A 186 -5.98 -4.18 -7.05
CA ILE A 186 -6.15 -5.14 -5.96
C ILE A 186 -6.10 -4.37 -4.65
N PHE A 187 -7.28 -4.11 -4.10
CA PHE A 187 -7.45 -3.54 -2.77
C PHE A 187 -7.33 -4.63 -1.71
N TYR A 188 -6.73 -4.31 -0.57
CA TYR A 188 -6.68 -5.24 0.55
C TYR A 188 -7.11 -4.62 1.87
N SER A 189 -7.56 -5.50 2.77
CA SER A 189 -8.24 -5.20 4.05
C SER A 189 -9.71 -4.86 3.92
N LEU A 190 -10.56 -5.72 4.51
CA LEU A 190 -12.00 -5.54 4.54
C LEU A 190 -12.48 -4.45 5.51
N THR A 191 -11.64 -4.01 6.45
CA THR A 191 -11.99 -2.89 7.34
C THR A 191 -12.13 -1.57 6.57
N TYR A 192 -11.58 -1.50 5.35
CA TYR A 192 -11.67 -0.37 4.43
C TYR A 192 -12.62 -0.64 3.25
N LEU A 193 -13.46 -1.69 3.31
CA LEU A 193 -14.36 -2.04 2.19
C LEU A 193 -15.25 -0.87 1.75
N SER A 194 -15.77 -0.07 2.70
CA SER A 194 -16.56 1.12 2.37
C SER A 194 -15.72 2.20 1.68
N ASP A 195 -14.47 2.37 2.12
CA ASP A 195 -13.53 3.33 1.52
C ASP A 195 -13.14 2.88 0.11
N TRP A 196 -12.90 1.58 -0.11
CA TRP A 196 -12.64 1.00 -1.42
C TRP A 196 -13.83 1.14 -2.37
N ALA A 197 -15.05 0.89 -1.90
CA ALA A 197 -16.26 1.15 -2.69
C ALA A 197 -16.38 2.62 -3.09
N ALA A 198 -16.03 3.54 -2.18
CA ALA A 198 -16.01 4.97 -2.47
C ALA A 198 -14.94 5.37 -3.50
N VAL A 199 -13.74 4.78 -3.44
CA VAL A 199 -12.67 4.97 -4.45
C VAL A 199 -13.08 4.44 -5.82
N ILE A 200 -13.63 3.22 -5.86
CA ILE A 200 -14.05 2.56 -7.11
C ILE A 200 -15.24 3.29 -7.73
N GLY A 201 -16.12 3.88 -6.90
CA GLY A 201 -17.35 4.52 -7.34
C GLY A 201 -18.46 3.56 -7.73
N ALA A 202 -18.34 2.28 -7.36
CA ALA A 202 -19.36 1.26 -7.54
C ALA A 202 -19.39 0.34 -6.31
N LYS A 203 -20.56 -0.27 -6.06
CA LYS A 203 -20.71 -1.25 -4.99
C LYS A 203 -20.04 -2.58 -5.40
N PRO A 204 -19.04 -3.09 -4.66
CA PRO A 204 -18.43 -4.38 -4.95
C PRO A 204 -19.39 -5.54 -4.66
N GLU A 205 -19.36 -6.54 -5.54
CA GLU A 205 -20.08 -7.81 -5.43
C GLU A 205 -19.22 -8.81 -4.67
N GLU A 206 -19.78 -9.54 -3.70
CA GLU A 206 -19.08 -10.61 -2.99
C GLU A 206 -19.06 -11.88 -3.85
N ILE A 207 -17.87 -12.29 -4.31
CA ILE A 207 -17.71 -13.44 -5.22
C ILE A 207 -17.42 -14.74 -4.47
N THR A 208 -16.59 -14.61 -3.43
CA THR A 208 -16.38 -15.65 -2.42
C THR A 208 -16.47 -14.97 -1.06
N LYS A 209 -16.78 -15.74 -0.01
CA LYS A 209 -16.93 -15.20 1.34
C LYS A 209 -15.77 -14.24 1.66
N GLY A 210 -16.03 -12.97 1.90
CA GLY A 210 -15.05 -11.94 2.21
C GLY A 210 -14.09 -11.54 1.08
N MET A 211 -14.35 -11.86 -0.19
CA MET A 211 -13.61 -11.33 -1.33
C MET A 211 -14.58 -10.79 -2.36
N TYR A 212 -14.31 -9.57 -2.80
CA TYR A 212 -15.24 -8.80 -3.61
C TYR A 212 -14.63 -8.46 -4.97
N PHE A 213 -15.50 -8.25 -5.94
CA PHE A 213 -15.15 -7.79 -7.25
C PHE A 213 -16.03 -6.61 -7.66
N ALA A 214 -15.43 -5.64 -8.33
CA ALA A 214 -16.14 -4.59 -9.04
C ALA A 214 -15.44 -4.37 -10.38
N LYS A 215 -16.16 -3.76 -11.33
CA LYS A 215 -15.59 -3.35 -12.61
C LYS A 215 -16.07 -1.94 -12.91
N THR A 216 -15.14 -1.05 -13.21
CA THR A 216 -15.44 0.25 -13.85
C THR A 216 -15.38 0.06 -15.37
N ASN A 217 -15.56 1.13 -16.15
CA ASN A 217 -15.47 1.02 -17.61
C ASN A 217 -14.11 0.50 -18.09
N SER A 218 -13.03 0.74 -17.35
CA SER A 218 -11.65 0.44 -17.75
C SER A 218 -10.84 -0.37 -16.74
N THR A 219 -11.30 -0.49 -15.49
CA THR A 219 -10.56 -1.15 -14.41
C THR A 219 -11.32 -2.32 -13.82
N ALA A 220 -10.66 -3.47 -13.72
CA ALA A 220 -11.10 -4.56 -12.86
C ALA A 220 -10.61 -4.32 -11.42
N CYS A 221 -11.49 -4.46 -10.43
CA CYS A 221 -11.17 -4.21 -9.03
C CYS A 221 -11.41 -5.48 -8.22
N CYS A 222 -10.34 -6.03 -7.64
CA CYS A 222 -10.41 -7.11 -6.67
C CYS A 222 -10.26 -6.53 -5.26
N ILE A 223 -11.07 -6.98 -4.31
CA ILE A 223 -10.92 -6.61 -2.89
C ILE A 223 -10.76 -7.88 -2.08
N ILE A 224 -9.60 -8.04 -1.44
CA ILE A 224 -9.26 -9.22 -0.67
C ILE A 224 -9.02 -8.89 0.82
N PRO A 225 -9.20 -9.84 1.74
CA PRO A 225 -8.81 -9.64 3.12
C PRO A 225 -7.31 -9.42 3.27
N GLN A 226 -6.90 -8.75 4.34
CA GLN A 226 -5.50 -8.65 4.70
C GLN A 226 -4.93 -10.04 5.02
N SER A 227 -3.61 -10.19 4.88
CA SER A 227 -2.95 -11.49 5.03
C SER A 227 -3.09 -12.15 6.40
N ALA A 228 -3.31 -11.36 7.44
CA ALA A 228 -3.53 -11.84 8.81
C ALA A 228 -5.00 -12.18 9.11
N SER A 229 -5.93 -11.92 8.18
CA SER A 229 -7.34 -12.27 8.37
C SER A 229 -7.52 -13.78 8.48
N PHE A 230 -8.34 -14.19 9.44
CA PHE A 230 -8.67 -15.60 9.67
C PHE A 230 -9.21 -16.27 8.40
N GLY A 231 -8.70 -17.47 8.10
CA GLY A 231 -9.13 -18.27 6.95
C GLY A 231 -8.59 -17.79 5.58
N MET A 232 -7.62 -16.87 5.55
CA MET A 232 -6.93 -16.53 4.29
C MET A 232 -5.87 -17.58 3.93
N SER A 233 -6.00 -18.14 2.73
CA SER A 233 -5.06 -19.11 2.15
C SER A 233 -4.90 -18.90 0.65
N TYR A 234 -3.84 -19.45 0.06
CA TYR A 234 -3.65 -19.42 -1.41
C TYR A 234 -4.76 -20.17 -2.14
N VAL A 235 -5.25 -21.30 -1.60
CA VAL A 235 -6.36 -22.06 -2.19
C VAL A 235 -7.59 -21.17 -2.36
N ARG A 236 -8.02 -20.51 -1.28
CA ARG A 236 -9.18 -19.61 -1.31
C ARG A 236 -8.95 -18.41 -2.23
N LEU A 237 -7.72 -17.89 -2.28
CA LEU A 237 -7.35 -16.78 -3.18
C LEU A 237 -7.49 -17.19 -4.65
N TYR A 238 -7.04 -18.40 -5.01
CA TYR A 238 -7.09 -18.88 -6.39
C TYR A 238 -8.50 -19.34 -6.81
N GLU A 239 -9.31 -19.87 -5.88
CA GLU A 239 -10.74 -20.07 -6.10
C GLU A 239 -11.46 -18.77 -6.46
N PHE A 240 -11.12 -17.67 -5.78
CA PHE A 240 -11.61 -16.35 -6.14
C PHE A 240 -11.08 -15.90 -7.50
N ALA A 241 -9.79 -16.09 -7.77
CA ALA A 241 -9.15 -15.72 -9.04
C ALA A 241 -9.83 -16.38 -10.25
N GLU A 242 -10.10 -17.69 -10.20
CA GLU A 242 -10.79 -18.42 -11.27
C GLU A 242 -12.19 -17.85 -11.56
N LYS A 243 -12.93 -17.46 -10.53
CA LYS A 243 -14.27 -16.87 -10.68
C LYS A 243 -14.26 -15.48 -11.32
N VAL A 244 -13.15 -14.74 -11.20
CA VAL A 244 -13.05 -13.37 -11.73
C VAL A 244 -12.22 -13.27 -13.00
N ARG A 245 -11.37 -14.26 -13.34
CA ARG A 245 -10.45 -14.20 -14.48
C ARG A 245 -11.15 -13.83 -15.79
N GLY A 246 -12.30 -14.46 -16.09
CA GLY A 246 -13.07 -14.15 -17.30
C GLY A 246 -13.72 -12.75 -17.33
N ARG A 247 -13.69 -12.02 -16.20
CA ARG A 247 -14.24 -10.66 -16.07
C ARG A 247 -13.17 -9.59 -16.22
N ILE A 248 -11.89 -9.97 -16.22
CA ILE A 248 -10.74 -9.07 -16.34
C ILE A 248 -10.33 -9.03 -17.81
N ASN A 249 -10.31 -7.84 -18.41
CA ASN A 249 -9.82 -7.66 -19.77
C ASN A 249 -8.29 -7.49 -19.66
N CYS A 250 -7.52 -8.54 -20.00
CA CYS A 250 -6.06 -8.45 -20.08
C CYS A 250 -5.63 -7.71 -21.35
#